data_AF-A0A8J3IS73-F1
#
_entry.id   AF-A0A8J3IS73-F1
#
_cell.length_a   1.000
_cell.length_b   1.000
_cell.length_c   1.000
_cell.angle_alpha   90.00
_cell.angle_beta   90.00
_cell.angle_gamma   90.00
#
_symmetry.space_group_name_H-M   'P 1'
#
loop_
_entity.id
_entity.type
_entity.pdbx_description
1 polymer ?
#
loop_
_entity_poly.entity_id
_entity_poly.type
_entity_poly.pdbx_seq_one_letter_code
_entity_poly.pdbx_strand_id
1 'polypeptide(L)'
;MESYRFGCTPVSAYRKPLLRALMELGGSAHKNKVFDRVGAIMKDTLTEDDYQKNHEYPYSRRVRRGEHIQWRQNAAWQSHKMVEEGLLKSTSPKGVLEITEAGRLTFLEIMASNTSSPETEQP
;
A
#
# COMPACT_ATOMS: atom_id res chain seq x y z
N MET A 1 0.21 7.23 18.08
CA MET A 1 -1.20 7.68 18.01
C MET A 1 -1.81 7.06 16.77
N GLU A 2 -2.47 5.91 16.93
CA GLU A 2 -3.21 5.25 15.86
C GLU A 2 -4.65 5.77 16.00
N SER A 3 -4.96 6.89 15.35
CA SER A 3 -6.33 7.39 15.27
C SER A 3 -7.11 6.43 14.39
N TYR A 4 -7.76 5.46 15.03
CA TYR A 4 -8.59 4.45 14.39
C TYR A 4 -9.79 5.15 13.74
N ARG A 5 -9.72 5.38 12.43
CA ARG A 5 -10.85 5.87 11.65
C ARG A 5 -11.69 4.68 11.24
N PHE A 6 -12.75 4.43 12.01
CA PHE A 6 -13.76 3.44 11.67
C PHE A 6 -14.29 3.69 10.25
N GLY A 7 -14.36 2.65 9.42
CA GLY A 7 -14.92 2.69 8.05
C GLY A 7 -13.89 2.73 6.90
N CYS A 8 -12.63 3.10 7.16
CA CYS A 8 -11.57 3.07 6.16
C CYS A 8 -10.87 1.71 6.10
N THR A 9 -10.33 1.37 4.92
CA THR A 9 -9.45 0.19 4.77
C THR A 9 -8.24 0.33 5.71
N PRO A 10 -7.93 -0.69 6.54
CA PRO A 10 -6.84 -0.60 7.51
C PRO A 10 -5.49 -0.49 6.81
N VAL A 11 -4.55 0.25 7.42
CA VAL A 11 -3.21 0.51 6.88
C VAL A 11 -2.47 -0.79 6.51
N SER A 12 -2.59 -1.84 7.31
CA SER A 12 -1.97 -3.15 7.05
C SER A 12 -2.47 -3.83 5.76
N ALA A 13 -3.71 -3.57 5.33
CA ALA A 13 -4.25 -4.15 4.10
C ALA A 13 -3.53 -3.63 2.84
N TYR A 14 -2.84 -2.49 2.92
CA TYR A 14 -2.08 -1.93 1.80
C TYR A 14 -0.74 -2.65 1.56
N ARG A 15 -0.27 -3.51 2.48
CA ARG A 15 1.03 -4.21 2.36
C ARG A 15 1.13 -5.04 1.10
N LYS A 16 0.19 -5.97 0.89
CA LYS A 16 0.17 -6.86 -0.29
C LYS A 16 0.02 -6.07 -1.60
N PRO A 17 -0.93 -5.11 -1.73
CA PRO A 17 -1.05 -4.25 -2.90
C PRO A 17 0.21 -3.42 -3.22
N LEU A 18 0.90 -2.88 -2.21
CA LEU A 18 2.14 -2.11 -2.40
C LEU A 18 3.26 -2.98 -2.96
N LEU A 19 3.49 -4.15 -2.37
CA LEU A 19 4.48 -5.11 -2.86
C LEU A 19 4.16 -5.57 -4.28
N ARG A 20 2.89 -5.89 -4.55
CA ARG A 20 2.42 -6.26 -5.90
C ARG A 20 2.66 -5.14 -6.90
N ALA A 21 2.29 -3.90 -6.58
CA ALA A 21 2.46 -2.76 -7.47
C ALA A 21 3.95 -2.53 -7.81
N LEU A 22 4.84 -2.66 -6.83
CA LEU A 22 6.27 -2.57 -7.06
C LEU A 22 6.78 -3.70 -7.95
N MET A 23 6.37 -4.94 -7.71
CA MET A 23 6.73 -6.08 -8.56
C MET A 23 6.30 -5.88 -10.02
N GLU A 24 5.05 -5.43 -10.25
CA GLU A 24 4.52 -5.15 -11.58
C GLU A 24 5.21 -3.94 -12.26
N LEU A 25 5.77 -3.01 -11.49
CA LEU A 25 6.49 -1.83 -11.97
C LEU A 25 8.01 -2.06 -12.13
N GLY A 26 8.49 -3.30 -12.00
CA GLY A 26 9.91 -3.64 -12.16
C GLY A 26 10.76 -3.44 -10.90
N GLY A 27 10.12 -3.33 -9.73
CA GLY A 27 10.76 -3.26 -8.41
C GLY A 27 11.13 -1.87 -7.94
N SER A 28 11.12 -0.85 -8.79
CA SER A 28 11.41 0.54 -8.42
C SER A 28 10.60 1.51 -9.27
N ALA A 29 9.90 2.46 -8.63
CA ALA A 29 9.11 3.46 -9.35
C ALA A 29 8.83 4.70 -8.49
N HIS A 30 8.47 5.80 -9.16
CA HIS A 30 8.01 7.00 -8.48
C HIS A 30 6.75 6.71 -7.65
N LYS A 31 6.71 7.17 -6.39
CA LYS A 31 5.66 6.87 -5.41
C LYS A 31 4.23 7.08 -5.94
N ASN A 32 4.02 8.13 -6.73
CA ASN A 32 2.69 8.41 -7.30
C ASN A 32 2.25 7.29 -8.26
N LYS A 33 3.16 6.81 -9.11
CA LYS A 33 2.89 5.70 -10.03
C LYS A 33 2.59 4.41 -9.26
N VAL A 34 3.31 4.16 -8.17
CA VAL A 34 3.04 3.03 -7.27
C VAL A 34 1.65 3.16 -6.66
N PHE A 35 1.31 4.32 -6.08
CA PHE A 35 0.01 4.52 -5.45
C PHE A 35 -1.16 4.50 -6.44
N ASP A 36 -0.99 5.02 -7.65
CA ASP A 36 -1.99 4.90 -8.72
C ASP A 36 -2.26 3.43 -9.03
N ARG A 37 -1.20 2.61 -9.08
CA ARG A 37 -1.34 1.16 -9.28
C ARG A 37 -1.97 0.45 -8.09
N VAL A 38 -1.61 0.83 -6.86
CA VAL A 38 -2.27 0.32 -5.64
C VAL A 38 -3.76 0.63 -5.66
N GLY A 39 -4.15 1.85 -6.00
CA GLY A 39 -5.56 2.23 -6.11
C GLY A 39 -6.31 1.41 -7.16
N ALA A 40 -5.66 1.08 -8.29
CA ALA A 40 -6.23 0.18 -9.28
C ALA A 40 -6.37 -1.27 -8.77
N ILE A 41 -5.38 -1.78 -8.03
CA ILE A 41 -5.40 -3.13 -7.43
C ILE A 41 -6.49 -3.24 -6.36
N MET A 42 -6.68 -2.20 -5.57
CA MET A 42 -7.60 -2.18 -4.42
C MET A 42 -8.98 -1.62 -4.76
N LYS A 43 -9.29 -1.36 -6.04
CA LYS A 43 -10.54 -0.69 -6.44
C LYS A 43 -11.79 -1.34 -5.83
N ASP A 44 -11.81 -2.67 -5.73
CA ASP A 44 -12.95 -3.43 -5.21
C ASP A 44 -12.87 -3.68 -3.69
N THR A 45 -11.80 -3.21 -3.03
CA THR A 45 -11.56 -3.32 -1.59
C THR A 45 -11.78 -1.99 -0.87
N LEU A 46 -11.44 -0.87 -1.51
CA LEU A 46 -11.59 0.47 -0.94
C LEU A 46 -13.07 0.78 -0.70
N THR A 47 -13.37 1.31 0.49
CA THR A 47 -14.71 1.74 0.87
C THR A 47 -15.00 3.16 0.37
N GLU A 48 -16.24 3.62 0.49
CA GLU A 48 -16.57 5.01 0.15
C GLU A 48 -15.81 6.03 1.04
N ASP A 49 -15.58 5.68 2.31
CA ASP A 49 -14.82 6.50 3.26
C ASP A 49 -13.35 6.67 2.85
N ASP A 50 -12.77 5.64 2.23
CA ASP A 50 -11.39 5.68 1.72
C ASP A 50 -11.19 6.76 0.65
N TYR A 51 -12.24 7.11 -0.10
CA TYR A 51 -12.22 8.15 -1.14
C TYR A 51 -12.47 9.56 -0.60
N GLN A 52 -12.86 9.70 0.66
CA GLN A 52 -13.09 11.01 1.26
C GLN A 52 -11.78 11.79 1.40
N LYS A 53 -11.90 13.11 1.35
CA LYS A 53 -10.77 13.99 1.67
C LYS A 53 -10.54 13.97 3.17
N ASN A 54 -9.28 13.89 3.56
CA ASN A 54 -8.91 13.99 4.96
C ASN A 54 -9.07 15.46 5.42
N HIS A 55 -10.17 15.76 6.12
CA HIS A 55 -10.46 17.10 6.66
C HIS A 55 -9.65 17.45 7.91
N GLU A 56 -9.06 16.45 8.60
CA GLU A 56 -8.35 16.65 9.87
C GLU A 56 -6.93 17.23 9.70
N TYR A 57 -6.38 17.17 8.47
CA TYR A 57 -5.12 17.84 8.13
C TYR A 57 -5.40 19.02 7.19
N PRO A 58 -5.56 20.25 7.71
CA PRO A 58 -5.78 21.42 6.89
C PRO A 58 -4.53 21.71 6.07
N TYR A 59 -4.69 21.69 4.74
CA TYR A 59 -3.85 22.36 3.74
C TYR A 59 -2.46 22.81 4.20
N SER A 60 -1.51 21.88 4.24
CA SER A 60 -0.13 22.26 3.92
C SER A 60 -0.12 22.66 2.45
N ARG A 61 0.25 23.91 2.15
CA ARG A 61 0.40 24.52 0.80
C ARG A 61 1.26 23.72 -0.20
N ARG A 62 1.80 22.56 0.20
CA ARG A 62 2.71 21.70 -0.55
C ARG A 62 2.15 20.32 -0.91
N VAL A 63 0.95 19.97 -0.45
CA VAL A 63 0.34 18.68 -0.77
C VAL A 63 -0.09 18.71 -2.24
N ARG A 64 0.48 17.83 -3.07
CA ARG A 64 0.17 17.81 -4.50
C ARG A 64 -1.27 17.31 -4.68
N ARG A 65 -1.96 17.87 -5.68
CA ARG A 65 -3.35 17.51 -6.03
C ARG A 65 -3.51 15.98 -6.06
N GLY A 66 -4.33 15.44 -5.15
CA GLY A 66 -4.57 13.98 -5.03
C GLY A 66 -4.06 13.33 -3.74
N GLU A 67 -3.07 13.89 -3.04
CA GLU A 67 -2.53 13.34 -1.77
C GLU A 67 -3.44 13.56 -0.54
N HIS A 68 -4.60 14.22 -0.70
CA HIS A 68 -5.56 14.48 0.37
C HIS A 68 -6.61 13.38 0.57
N ILE A 69 -6.57 12.31 -0.22
CA ILE A 69 -7.55 11.22 -0.15
C ILE A 69 -7.08 10.17 0.88
N GLN A 70 -7.98 9.69 1.75
CA GLN A 70 -7.65 8.83 2.89
C GLN A 70 -6.82 7.60 2.49
N TRP A 71 -7.21 6.86 1.44
CA TRP A 71 -6.48 5.65 1.06
C TRP A 71 -5.04 5.90 0.61
N ARG A 72 -4.76 7.05 -0.03
CA ARG A 72 -3.39 7.40 -0.43
C ARG A 72 -2.52 7.71 0.78
N GLN A 73 -3.11 8.33 1.81
CA GLN A 73 -2.41 8.56 3.07
C GLN A 73 -2.15 7.24 3.78
N ASN A 74 -3.13 6.32 3.84
CA ASN A 74 -2.94 5.00 4.43
C ASN A 74 -1.87 4.18 3.69
N ALA A 75 -1.86 4.22 2.35
CA ALA A 75 -0.80 3.62 1.54
C ALA A 75 0.58 4.23 1.83
N ALA A 76 0.66 5.56 2.02
CA ALA A 76 1.90 6.23 2.39
C ALA A 76 2.39 5.80 3.79
N TRP A 77 1.51 5.74 4.78
CA TRP A 77 1.82 5.21 6.11
C TRP A 77 2.31 3.77 6.06
N GLN A 78 1.63 2.92 5.30
CA GLN A 78 2.06 1.53 5.13
C GLN A 78 3.43 1.45 4.46
N SER A 79 3.71 2.28 3.45
CA SER A 79 5.03 2.32 2.81
C SER A 79 6.14 2.74 3.80
N HIS A 80 5.86 3.67 4.72
CA HIS A 80 6.80 4.04 5.78
C HIS A 80 7.09 2.87 6.71
N LYS A 81 6.06 2.19 7.21
CA LYS A 81 6.22 0.97 8.04
C LYS A 81 7.06 -0.08 7.30
N MET A 82 6.82 -0.28 6.01
CA MET A 82 7.58 -1.24 5.19
C MET A 82 9.05 -0.84 4.99
N VAL A 83 9.40 0.44 5.02
CA VAL A 83 10.81 0.89 5.03
C VAL A 83 11.46 0.56 6.36
N GLU A 84 10.77 0.81 7.48
CA GLU A 84 11.25 0.48 8.83
C GLU A 84 11.43 -1.03 9.02
N GLU A 85 10.55 -1.83 8.42
CA GLU A 85 10.63 -3.30 8.39
C GLU A 85 11.67 -3.86 7.40
N GLY A 86 12.33 -3.01 6.60
CA GLY A 86 13.35 -3.44 5.63
C GLY A 86 12.82 -4.09 4.35
N LEU A 87 11.51 -4.00 4.08
CA LEU A 87 10.89 -4.50 2.85
C LEU A 87 11.04 -3.55 1.66
N LEU A 88 11.21 -2.26 1.96
CA LEU A 88 11.51 -1.20 0.99
C LEU A 88 12.84 -0.52 1.34
N LYS A 89 13.57 -0.07 0.33
CA LYS A 89 14.87 0.60 0.54
C LYS A 89 14.68 1.99 1.15
N SER A 90 15.31 2.23 2.30
CA SER A 90 15.39 3.54 2.96
C SER A 90 16.27 4.55 2.22
N THR A 91 17.21 4.08 1.39
CA THR A 91 18.16 4.90 0.62
C THR A 91 17.70 5.22 -0.80
N SER A 92 16.42 4.97 -1.11
CA SER A 92 15.85 5.26 -2.43
C SER A 92 15.91 6.77 -2.74
N PRO A 93 16.06 7.17 -4.03
CA PRO A 93 15.97 8.57 -4.43
C PRO A 93 14.66 9.21 -3.97
N LYS A 94 14.68 10.52 -3.73
CA LYS A 94 13.51 11.26 -3.24
C LYS A 94 12.29 11.04 -4.13
N GLY A 95 11.21 10.53 -3.54
CA GLY A 95 9.95 10.28 -4.23
C GLY A 95 9.90 8.96 -4.99
N VAL A 96 10.92 8.11 -4.89
CA VAL A 96 10.95 6.75 -5.43
C VAL A 96 10.74 5.75 -4.30
N LEU A 97 9.95 4.70 -4.57
CA LEU A 97 9.86 3.52 -3.74
C LEU A 97 10.54 2.36 -4.47
N GLU A 98 11.38 1.62 -3.75
CA GLU A 98 12.10 0.48 -4.28
C GLU A 98 11.99 -0.71 -3.33
N ILE A 99 11.66 -1.87 -3.88
CA ILE A 99 11.51 -3.12 -3.14
C ILE A 99 12.89 -3.71 -2.81
N THR A 100 13.06 -4.23 -1.59
CA THR A 100 14.24 -5.02 -1.23
C THR A 100 14.03 -6.49 -1.60
N GLU A 101 15.08 -7.29 -1.48
CA GLU A 101 14.94 -8.75 -1.63
C GLU A 101 14.01 -9.34 -0.57
N ALA A 102 14.10 -8.86 0.68
CA ALA A 102 13.17 -9.25 1.74
C ALA A 102 11.72 -8.93 1.36
N GLY A 103 11.46 -7.76 0.78
CA GLY A 103 10.14 -7.40 0.27
C GLY A 103 9.63 -8.35 -0.83
N ARG A 104 10.52 -8.80 -1.73
CA ARG A 104 10.18 -9.78 -2.78
C ARG A 104 9.83 -11.14 -2.19
N LEU A 105 10.65 -11.64 -1.27
CA LEU A 105 10.40 -12.91 -0.58
C LEU A 105 9.07 -12.87 0.19
N THR A 106 8.83 -11.80 0.96
CA THR A 106 7.55 -11.58 1.64
C THR A 106 6.37 -11.60 0.66
N PHE A 107 6.50 -10.99 -0.52
CA PHE A 107 5.44 -11.02 -1.52
C PHE A 107 5.17 -12.46 -2.00
N LEU A 108 6.21 -13.24 -2.28
CA LEU A 108 6.08 -14.64 -2.69
C LEU A 108 5.45 -15.50 -1.59
N GLU A 109 5.85 -15.32 -0.33
CA GLU A 109 5.25 -15.99 0.83
C GLU A 109 3.75 -15.66 0.95
N ILE A 110 3.37 -14.39 0.80
CA ILE A 110 1.96 -13.98 0.79
C ILE A 110 1.20 -14.66 -0.34
N MET A 111 1.79 -14.80 -1.52
CA MET A 111 1.15 -15.45 -2.66
C MET A 111 1.02 -16.96 -2.44
N ALA A 112 2.04 -17.62 -1.89
CA ALA A 112 2.04 -19.05 -1.59
C ALA A 112 1.04 -19.42 -0.48
N SER A 113 0.90 -18.58 0.55
CA SER A 113 -0.07 -18.80 1.63
C SER A 113 -1.52 -18.68 1.17
N ASN A 114 -1.80 -17.98 0.06
CA ASN A 114 -3.14 -17.91 -0.54
C ASN A 114 -3.45 -19.09 -1.46
N THR A 115 -2.46 -19.89 -1.85
CA THR A 115 -2.63 -21.11 -2.66
C THR A 115 -2.77 -22.39 -1.84
N SER A 116 -2.56 -22.31 -0.53
CA SER A 116 -2.75 -23.43 0.41
C SER A 116 -4.14 -23.37 1.07
N SER A 117 -5.19 -23.46 0.27
CA SER A 117 -6.45 -24.07 0.71
C SER A 117 -6.65 -25.31 -0.15
N PRO A 118 -6.42 -26.53 0.38
CA PRO A 118 -6.81 -27.71 -0.35
C PRO A 118 -8.33 -27.72 -0.45
N GLU A 119 -8.82 -27.96 -1.66
CA GLU A 119 -10.19 -28.37 -1.93
C GLU A 119 -10.56 -29.49 -0.94
N THR A 120 -11.40 -29.18 0.06
CA THR A 120 -12.07 -30.23 0.82
C THR A 120 -13.19 -30.78 -0.04
N GLU A 121 -12.82 -31.85 -0.72
CA GLU A 121 -13.64 -32.89 -1.31
C GLU A 121 -15.03 -32.99 -0.66
N GLN A 122 -16.04 -32.86 -1.52
CA GLN A 122 -17.42 -33.23 -1.26
C GLN A 122 -17.51 -34.75 -1.03
N PRO A 123 -18.42 -35.18 -0.15
CA PRO A 123 -19.40 -36.17 -0.58
C PRO A 123 -20.83 -35.62 -0.62
#